data_AF-A0A949HNV1-F1
#
_entry.id   AF-A0A949HNV1-F1
#
_cell.length_a   1.000
_cell.length_b   1.000
_cell.length_c   1.000
_cell.angle_alpha   90.00
_cell.angle_beta   90.00
_cell.angle_gamma   90.00
#
_symmetry.space_group_name_H-M   'P 1'
#
loop_
_entity.id
_entity.type
_entity.pdbx_description
1 polymer ?
#
loop_
_entity_poly.entity_id
_entity_poly.type
_entity_poly.pdbx_seq_one_letter_code
_entity_poly.pdbx_strand_id
1 'polypeptide(L)'
;QRELSEEVVIECGGKDQIVGLIYDDTTEVGRVHLGIVHVMQLSSCKASPREDHLLDAGFLPLDEIKLGASQMETWSQLCLKNLY
;
A
#
# COMPACT_ATOMS: atom_id res chain seq x y z
N GLN A 1 3.30 10.23 6.74
CA GLN A 1 2.39 10.24 7.91
C GLN A 1 1.09 11.01 7.64
N ARG A 2 1.12 12.28 7.17
CA ARG A 2 -0.10 13.05 6.87
C ARG A 2 -1.03 12.33 5.87
N GLU A 3 -0.52 11.98 4.69
CA GLU A 3 -1.31 11.30 3.63
C GLU A 3 -2.01 10.03 4.14
N LEU A 4 -1.27 9.11 4.78
CA LEU A 4 -1.87 7.89 5.37
C LEU A 4 -2.98 8.19 6.37
N SER A 5 -2.86 9.28 7.14
CA SER A 5 -3.87 9.67 8.11
C SER A 5 -5.09 10.35 7.47
N GLU A 6 -4.98 10.84 6.24
CA GLU A 6 -6.12 11.37 5.47
C GLU A 6 -6.98 10.23 4.92
N GLU A 7 -6.37 9.14 4.48
CA GLU A 7 -7.05 8.00 3.84
C GLU A 7 -7.52 6.91 4.82
N VAL A 8 -6.78 6.64 5.90
CA VAL A 8 -6.99 5.46 6.77
C VAL A 8 -6.98 5.84 8.25
N VAL A 9 -7.92 5.27 9.01
CA VAL A 9 -7.92 5.27 10.48
C VAL A 9 -7.23 4.00 10.98
N ILE A 10 -6.23 4.13 11.86
CA ILE A 10 -5.52 2.99 12.47
C ILE A 10 -5.75 3.05 13.98
N GLU A 11 -6.45 2.05 14.54
CA GLU A 11 -6.84 1.98 15.95
C GLU A 11 -6.05 0.91 16.72
N CYS A 12 -4.78 0.74 16.37
CA CYS A 12 -3.86 -0.15 17.04
C CYS A 12 -2.41 0.37 16.96
N GLY A 13 -1.53 -0.24 17.75
CA GLY A 13 -0.10 0.06 17.68
C GLY A 13 0.52 -0.54 16.42
N GLY A 14 1.67 0.01 16.01
CA GLY A 14 2.41 -0.52 14.88
C GLY A 14 3.80 0.08 14.75
N LYS A 15 4.58 -0.43 13.79
CA LYS A 15 5.90 0.10 13.42
C LYS A 15 5.88 0.45 11.94
N ASP A 16 6.40 1.63 11.63
CA ASP A 16 6.64 2.12 10.27
C ASP A 16 8.12 1.95 9.93
N GLN A 17 8.41 1.43 8.74
CA GLN A 17 9.75 1.28 8.22
C GLN A 17 9.80 1.66 6.74
N ILE A 18 10.74 2.54 6.37
CA ILE A 18 11.11 2.74 4.97
C ILE A 18 11.91 1.53 4.51
N VAL A 19 11.41 0.86 3.47
CA VAL A 19 12.03 -0.37 2.93
C VAL A 19 12.65 -0.16 1.55
N GLY A 20 12.38 0.97 0.89
CA GLY A 20 12.97 1.25 -0.41
C GLY A 20 12.38 2.46 -1.11
N LEU A 21 12.76 2.59 -2.39
CA LEU A 21 12.27 3.60 -3.32
C LEU A 21 11.73 2.91 -4.57
N ILE A 22 10.69 3.49 -5.18
CA ILE A 22 10.17 3.08 -6.49
C ILE A 22 10.40 4.20 -7.48
N TYR A 23 11.08 3.86 -8.57
CA TYR A 23 11.10 4.64 -9.80
C TYR A 23 10.65 3.70 -10.93
N ASP A 24 9.62 4.09 -11.66
CA ASP A 24 8.99 3.30 -12.71
C ASP A 24 8.83 4.14 -13.97
N ASP A 25 9.68 3.93 -14.97
CA ASP A 25 9.66 4.67 -16.23
C ASP A 25 8.69 4.10 -17.27
N THR A 26 7.98 3.02 -16.94
CA THR A 26 7.10 2.30 -17.86
C THR A 26 5.77 3.03 -18.11
N THR A 27 5.36 3.93 -17.22
CA THR A 27 4.11 4.72 -17.34
C THR A 27 4.40 6.22 -17.41
N GLU A 28 3.49 7.01 -18.00
CA GLU A 28 3.67 8.48 -18.07
C GLU A 28 3.73 9.12 -16.68
N VAL A 29 2.88 8.65 -15.78
CA VAL A 29 2.82 9.10 -14.39
C VAL A 29 4.09 8.67 -13.64
N GLY A 30 4.50 7.41 -13.76
CA GLY A 30 5.69 6.90 -13.07
C GLY A 30 6.98 7.64 -13.44
N ARG A 31 7.13 8.06 -14.70
CA ARG A 31 8.32 8.82 -15.17
C ARG A 31 8.55 10.14 -14.43
N VAL A 32 7.52 10.71 -13.82
CA VAL A 32 7.61 12.00 -13.12
C VAL A 32 7.47 11.88 -11.61
N HIS A 33 7.37 10.66 -11.06
CA HIS A 33 7.24 10.41 -9.62
C HIS A 33 8.35 9.49 -9.09
N LEU A 34 8.83 9.82 -7.89
CA LEU A 34 9.69 8.95 -7.09
C LEU A 34 8.91 8.56 -5.83
N GLY A 35 8.59 7.27 -5.70
CA GLY A 35 7.89 6.72 -4.56
C GLY A 35 8.84 6.34 -3.42
N ILE A 36 8.45 6.60 -2.18
CA ILE A 36 9.10 6.05 -0.98
C ILE A 36 8.22 4.94 -0.44
N VAL A 37 8.76 3.73 -0.33
CA VAL A 37 7.98 2.56 0.11
C VAL A 37 8.11 2.39 1.61
N HIS A 38 6.96 2.44 2.28
CA HIS A 38 6.82 2.17 3.70
C HIS A 38 6.14 0.81 3.91
N VAL A 39 6.64 0.04 4.87
CA VAL A 39 5.94 -1.13 5.41
C VAL A 39 5.47 -0.80 6.81
N MET A 40 4.15 -0.88 7.01
CA MET A 40 3.53 -0.65 8.32
C MET A 40 3.09 -1.99 8.92
N GLN A 41 3.80 -2.43 9.96
CA GLN A 41 3.45 -3.64 10.70
C GLN A 41 2.56 -3.26 11.88
N LEU A 42 1.27 -3.62 11.80
CA LEU A 42 0.29 -3.38 12.86
C LEU A 42 0.24 -4.54 13.86
N SER A 43 -0.14 -4.24 15.10
CA SER A 43 -0.35 -5.24 16.15
C SER A 43 -1.68 -5.99 16.04
N SER A 44 -2.62 -5.47 15.24
CA SER A 44 -3.90 -6.11 14.92
C SER A 44 -4.51 -5.52 13.64
N CYS A 45 -5.51 -6.16 13.04
CA CYS A 45 -6.19 -5.71 11.82
C CYS A 45 -7.20 -4.56 12.06
N LYS A 46 -6.90 -3.63 12.96
CA LYS A 46 -7.77 -2.49 13.28
C LYS A 46 -7.38 -1.27 12.44
N ALA A 47 -7.65 -1.37 11.14
CA ALA A 47 -7.56 -0.24 10.23
C ALA A 47 -8.81 -0.19 9.35
N SER A 48 -9.33 1.01 9.12
CA SER A 48 -10.55 1.25 8.35
C SER A 48 -10.38 2.48 7.43
N PRO A 49 -11.05 2.52 6.28
CA PRO A 49 -11.01 3.67 5.40
C PRO A 49 -11.61 4.90 6.10
N ARG A 50 -11.01 6.05 5.89
CA ARG A 50 -11.54 7.35 6.33
C ARG A 50 -12.37 8.04 5.25
N GLU A 51 -12.08 7.75 3.99
CA GLU A 51 -12.71 8.39 2.84
C GLU A 51 -13.66 7.44 2.10
N ASP A 52 -14.83 7.95 1.72
CA ASP A 52 -15.93 7.15 1.14
C ASP A 52 -15.57 6.47 -0.20
N HIS A 53 -14.53 6.94 -0.88
CA HIS A 53 -14.07 6.36 -2.14
C HIS A 53 -13.23 5.09 -1.99
N LEU A 54 -12.78 4.76 -0.77
CA LEU A 54 -12.05 3.53 -0.48
C LEU A 54 -13.06 2.41 -0.20
N LEU A 55 -13.67 1.93 -1.28
CA LEU A 55 -14.63 0.83 -1.25
C LEU A 55 -13.90 -0.49 -0.95
N ASP A 56 -14.56 -1.36 -0.17
CA ASP A 56 -14.09 -2.71 0.16
C ASP A 56 -12.67 -2.78 0.77
N ALA A 57 -12.23 -1.73 1.47
CA ALA A 57 -10.93 -1.69 2.13
C ALA A 57 -10.86 -2.69 3.31
N GLY A 58 -9.77 -3.46 3.38
CA GLY A 58 -9.55 -4.44 4.43
C GLY A 58 -8.23 -5.19 4.32
N PHE A 59 -8.02 -6.15 5.22
CA PHE A 59 -6.86 -7.04 5.22
C PHE A 59 -7.21 -8.37 4.57
N LEU A 60 -6.37 -8.82 3.64
CA LEU A 60 -6.50 -10.12 2.98
C LEU A 60 -5.23 -10.96 3.19
N PRO A 61 -5.34 -12.30 3.20
CA PRO A 61 -4.18 -13.18 3.11
C PRO A 61 -3.34 -12.88 1.87
N LEU A 62 -2.02 -12.98 1.99
CA LEU A 62 -1.09 -12.66 0.91
C LEU A 62 -1.37 -13.48 -0.37
N ASP A 63 -1.75 -14.74 -0.23
CA ASP A 63 -2.07 -15.60 -1.38
C ASP A 63 -3.29 -15.09 -2.15
N GLU A 64 -4.29 -14.54 -1.46
CA GLU A 64 -5.47 -13.94 -2.11
C GLU A 64 -5.09 -12.64 -2.84
N ILE A 65 -4.25 -11.81 -2.23
CA ILE A 65 -3.70 -10.59 -2.87
C ILE A 65 -2.96 -10.95 -4.16
N LYS A 66 -2.16 -12.03 -4.15
CA LYS A 66 -1.42 -12.51 -5.33
C LYS A 66 -2.32 -12.95 -6.48
N LEU A 67 -3.51 -13.49 -6.20
CA LEU A 67 -4.49 -13.85 -7.24
C LEU A 67 -5.03 -12.62 -7.98
N GLY A 68 -5.14 -11.47 -7.30
CA GLY A 68 -5.62 -10.21 -7.86
C GLY A 68 -4.54 -9.31 -8.46
N ALA A 69 -3.27 -9.71 -8.45
CA ALA A 69 -2.13 -8.84 -8.75
C ALA A 69 -2.25 -8.13 -10.12
N SER A 70 -2.75 -8.81 -11.16
CA SER A 70 -2.89 -8.23 -12.50
C SER A 70 -3.93 -7.11 -12.60
N GLN A 71 -4.82 -6.97 -11.62
CA GLN A 71 -5.85 -5.92 -11.57
C GLN A 71 -5.37 -4.67 -10.82
N MET A 72 -4.20 -4.75 -10.17
CA MET A 72 -3.65 -3.64 -9.39
C MET A 72 -2.90 -2.66 -10.28
N GLU A 73 -2.71 -1.44 -9.79
CA GLU A 73 -1.83 -0.47 -10.42
C GLU A 73 -0.36 -0.92 -10.37
N THR A 74 0.48 -0.37 -11.26
CA THR A 74 1.86 -0.82 -11.46
C THR A 74 2.70 -0.77 -10.19
N TRP A 75 2.57 0.28 -9.37
CA TRP A 75 3.33 0.41 -8.12
C TRP A 75 2.93 -0.64 -7.07
N SER A 76 1.64 -0.96 -6.97
CA SER A 76 1.14 -2.03 -6.11
C SER A 76 1.67 -3.40 -6.55
N GLN A 77 1.72 -3.66 -7.88
CA GLN A 77 2.32 -4.87 -8.42
C GLN A 77 3.82 -4.97 -8.12
N LEU A 78 4.56 -3.86 -8.25
CA LEU A 78 5.99 -3.79 -7.94
C LEU A 78 6.25 -4.05 -6.45
N CYS A 79 5.46 -3.46 -5.55
CA CYS A 79 5.53 -3.74 -4.12
C CYS A 79 5.31 -5.22 -3.84
N LEU A 80 4.25 -5.82 -4.38
CA LEU A 80 3.94 -7.23 -4.17
C LEU A 80 5.07 -8.14 -4.65
N LYS A 81 5.60 -7.91 -5.86
CA LYS A 81 6.66 -8.73 -6.48
C LYS A 81 7.99 -8.69 -5.74
N ASN A 82 8.36 -7.53 -5.17
CA ASN A 82 9.70 -7.33 -4.61
C ASN A 82 9.76 -7.48 -3.08
N LEU A 83 8.62 -7.42 -2.39
CA LEU A 83 8.55 -7.55 -0.93
C LEU A 83 8.00 -8.91 -0.46
N TYR A 84 7.25 -9.65 -1.29
CA TYR A 84 6.48 -10.83 -0.88
C TYR A 84 6.41 -11.93 -1.94
#